data_AF-A0A933KB67-F1
#
_entry.id   AF-A0A933KB67-F1
#
_cell.length_a   1.000
_cell.length_b   1.000
_cell.length_c   1.000
_cell.angle_alpha   90.00
_cell.angle_beta   90.00
_cell.angle_gamma   90.00
#
_symmetry.space_group_name_H-M   'P 1'
#
loop_
_entity.id
_entity.type
_entity.pdbx_description
1 polymer ?
#
loop_
_entity_poly.entity_id
_entity_poly.type
_entity_poly.pdbx_seq_one_letter_code
_entity_poly.pdbx_strand_id
1 'polypeptide(L)'
;MRCETELLTDDLQIGTRDDGFIYCQMKRTVVLTNQRTSDLAAALDQFVCQYLERKHVAHGPQPWDRPMNQERDRLVLVTSTASSAKTVVHLNRALDKLRAVPAGLSLGAAMLNKREAKALEVVRTIIERCWIAKAGSPPTDTDTAEFLALVRIEDVEVEKNRLGQRGPVDLLAANVVAARCDAGTAWSVLVDKLGSLTATRAGADLMGLRRILHEKGIRLRTVGHQRDAIKALESLTQETLKRLAVHASIRFRGTELRAQRACSGAIRQAAESGTVVVIGEPGAGKSGVLHTLAESLLGQGRDVVYVDAEDLPDTDKIVDVLEAWDGRNTAFVIVDSLDAVRSTDASRRVRRIISDVASRAGRWRVVAAVRRFDLGNSVELQALFAGEPPSSFT
;
A
#
# COMPACT_ATOMS: atom_id res chain seq x y z
N MET A 1 0.77 -8.50 -1.66
CA MET A 1 0.47 -9.66 -2.52
C MET A 1 0.93 -10.93 -1.83
N ARG A 2 0.31 -12.07 -2.14
CA ARG A 2 0.70 -13.40 -1.65
C ARG A 2 0.71 -14.36 -2.84
N CYS A 3 1.78 -15.15 -2.97
CA CYS A 3 1.93 -16.16 -4.03
C CYS A 3 1.67 -17.55 -3.44
N GLU A 4 1.03 -18.45 -4.21
CA GLU A 4 0.75 -19.83 -3.77
C GLU A 4 0.02 -19.87 -2.42
N THR A 5 -1.18 -19.28 -2.39
CA THR A 5 -1.88 -18.97 -1.13
C THR A 5 -2.57 -20.19 -0.52
N GLU A 6 -2.78 -20.18 0.80
CA GLU A 6 -3.59 -21.19 1.51
C GLU A 6 -5.10 -21.03 1.25
N LEU A 7 -5.50 -20.08 0.39
CA LEU A 7 -6.88 -19.86 -0.05
C LEU A 7 -7.13 -20.65 -1.34
N LEU A 8 -8.39 -21.03 -1.61
CA LEU A 8 -8.74 -21.91 -2.73
C LEU A 8 -8.42 -21.38 -4.14
N THR A 9 -8.04 -20.11 -4.28
CA THR A 9 -7.43 -19.60 -5.53
C THR A 9 -5.92 -19.67 -5.39
N ASP A 10 -5.30 -20.63 -6.06
CA ASP A 10 -3.95 -21.08 -5.71
C ASP A 10 -2.87 -20.08 -6.12
N ASP A 11 -2.99 -19.41 -7.26
CA ASP A 11 -1.79 -18.84 -7.90
C ASP A 11 -1.31 -17.50 -7.30
N LEU A 12 -2.22 -16.52 -7.15
CA LEU A 12 -1.84 -15.17 -6.67
C LEU A 12 -3.01 -14.39 -6.06
N GLN A 13 -2.79 -13.80 -4.88
CA GLN A 13 -3.69 -12.83 -4.26
C GLN A 13 -3.04 -11.45 -4.16
N ILE A 14 -3.76 -10.40 -4.56
CA ILE A 14 -3.30 -9.01 -4.52
C ILE A 14 -4.29 -8.17 -3.72
N GLY A 15 -3.82 -7.55 -2.64
CA GLY A 15 -4.55 -6.49 -1.93
C GLY A 15 -4.31 -5.14 -2.61
N THR A 16 -5.36 -4.34 -2.71
CA THR A 16 -5.35 -2.98 -3.25
C THR A 16 -5.38 -1.94 -2.13
N ARG A 17 -5.08 -0.68 -2.43
CA ARG A 17 -5.13 0.42 -1.43
C ARG A 17 -6.55 0.74 -0.98
N ASP A 18 -7.54 0.48 -1.84
CA ASP A 18 -8.96 0.72 -1.55
C ASP A 18 -9.61 -0.43 -0.76
N ASP A 19 -8.80 -1.24 -0.07
CA ASP A 19 -9.23 -2.41 0.70
C ASP A 19 -9.94 -3.50 -0.13
N GLY A 20 -9.64 -3.54 -1.44
CA GLY A 20 -10.12 -4.56 -2.37
C GLY A 20 -9.12 -5.70 -2.59
N PHE A 21 -9.61 -6.87 -2.96
CA PHE A 21 -8.80 -8.08 -3.22
C PHE A 21 -8.99 -8.62 -4.63
N ILE A 22 -7.87 -8.90 -5.29
CA ILE A 22 -7.83 -9.57 -6.59
C ILE A 22 -7.28 -10.97 -6.38
N TYR A 23 -8.05 -11.98 -6.79
CA TYR A 23 -7.70 -13.39 -6.75
C TYR A 23 -7.45 -13.85 -8.17
N CYS A 24 -6.23 -14.25 -8.48
CA CYS A 24 -5.82 -14.59 -9.82
C CYS A 24 -5.62 -16.11 -9.96
N GLN A 25 -6.19 -16.66 -11.03
CA GLN A 25 -5.85 -18.00 -11.51
C GLN A 25 -5.12 -17.88 -12.85
N MET A 26 -3.98 -18.54 -12.98
CA MET A 26 -3.13 -18.50 -14.16
C MET A 26 -3.23 -19.79 -14.96
N LYS A 27 -3.72 -19.70 -16.19
CA LYS A 27 -3.81 -20.83 -17.12
C LYS A 27 -3.20 -20.46 -18.47
N ARG A 28 -2.09 -21.11 -18.82
CA ARG A 28 -1.31 -20.80 -20.04
C ARG A 28 -2.18 -20.86 -21.29
N THR A 29 -3.02 -21.89 -21.42
CA THR A 29 -3.95 -22.04 -22.54
C THR A 29 -5.34 -22.35 -21.99
N VAL A 30 -6.33 -21.61 -22.46
CA VAL A 30 -7.73 -21.79 -22.09
C VAL A 30 -8.56 -21.98 -23.36
N VAL A 31 -9.33 -23.06 -23.36
CA VAL A 31 -10.30 -23.37 -24.41
C VAL A 31 -11.69 -23.26 -23.80
N LEU A 32 -12.59 -22.55 -24.49
CA LEU A 32 -13.98 -22.47 -24.07
C LEU A 32 -14.69 -23.78 -24.40
N THR A 33 -14.80 -24.64 -23.40
CA THR A 33 -15.49 -25.91 -23.48
C THR A 33 -16.09 -26.22 -22.11
N ASN A 34 -17.21 -26.95 -22.08
CA ASN A 34 -17.85 -27.38 -20.84
C ASN A 34 -17.28 -28.71 -20.30
N GLN A 35 -16.23 -29.24 -20.93
CA GLN A 35 -15.52 -30.44 -20.49
C GLN A 35 -15.02 -30.30 -19.05
N ARG A 36 -15.28 -31.32 -18.22
CA ARG A 36 -14.91 -31.33 -16.80
C ARG A 36 -13.40 -31.21 -16.56
N THR A 37 -12.60 -31.74 -17.48
CA THR A 37 -11.13 -31.78 -17.40
C THR A 37 -10.47 -30.55 -18.02
N SER A 38 -11.24 -29.54 -18.43
CA SER A 38 -10.69 -28.33 -19.06
C SER A 38 -10.10 -27.38 -18.03
N ASP A 39 -9.05 -26.64 -18.43
CA ASP A 39 -8.45 -25.60 -17.59
C ASP A 39 -9.44 -24.49 -17.20
N LEU A 40 -10.41 -24.20 -18.08
CA LEU A 40 -11.51 -23.28 -17.78
C LEU A 40 -12.39 -23.81 -16.64
N ALA A 41 -12.74 -25.10 -16.69
CA ALA A 41 -13.54 -25.72 -15.65
C ALA A 41 -12.81 -25.75 -14.30
N ALA A 42 -11.51 -26.04 -14.29
CA ALA A 42 -10.71 -26.01 -13.08
C ALA A 42 -10.62 -24.60 -12.47
N ALA A 43 -10.38 -23.57 -13.29
CA ALA A 43 -10.30 -22.19 -12.81
C ALA A 43 -11.66 -21.69 -12.26
N LEU A 44 -12.75 -21.98 -12.97
CA LEU A 44 -14.10 -21.61 -12.51
C LEU A 44 -14.52 -22.37 -11.25
N ASP A 45 -14.09 -23.63 -11.08
CA ASP A 45 -14.34 -24.39 -9.85
C ASP A 45 -13.71 -23.70 -8.64
N GLN A 46 -12.45 -23.28 -8.74
CA GLN A 46 -11.75 -22.53 -7.69
C GLN A 46 -12.42 -21.19 -7.39
N PHE A 47 -12.84 -20.45 -8.43
CA PHE A 47 -13.59 -19.20 -8.26
C PHE A 47 -14.92 -19.41 -7.55
N VAL A 48 -15.69 -20.43 -7.93
CA VAL A 48 -16.96 -20.76 -7.28
C VAL A 48 -16.72 -21.14 -5.82
N CYS A 49 -15.71 -21.96 -5.54
CA CYS A 49 -15.39 -22.31 -4.16
C CYS A 49 -14.99 -21.07 -3.35
N GLN A 50 -14.13 -20.20 -3.90
CA GLN A 50 -13.70 -18.96 -3.24
C GLN A 50 -14.87 -18.03 -2.94
N TYR A 51 -15.82 -17.90 -3.87
CA TYR A 51 -17.02 -17.08 -3.68
C TYR A 51 -17.92 -17.67 -2.59
N LEU A 52 -18.22 -18.97 -2.66
CA LEU A 52 -19.08 -19.67 -1.72
C LEU A 52 -18.52 -19.66 -0.30
N GLU A 53 -17.22 -19.94 -0.15
CA GLU A 53 -16.55 -19.87 1.14
C GLU A 53 -16.68 -18.49 1.77
N ARG A 54 -16.59 -17.41 0.99
CA ARG A 54 -16.63 -16.03 1.49
C ARG A 54 -18.04 -15.49 1.69
N LYS A 55 -19.05 -16.03 0.98
CA LYS A 55 -20.42 -15.50 0.97
C LYS A 55 -21.04 -15.37 2.37
N HIS A 56 -20.69 -16.27 3.28
CA HIS A 56 -21.26 -16.33 4.63
C HIS A 56 -20.22 -16.13 5.75
N VAL A 57 -19.03 -15.63 5.44
CA VAL A 57 -17.98 -15.36 6.44
C VAL A 57 -18.33 -14.09 7.20
N ALA A 58 -18.41 -14.19 8.52
CA ALA A 58 -18.44 -13.02 9.39
C ALA A 58 -17.08 -12.31 9.35
N HIS A 59 -17.08 -10.98 9.54
CA HIS A 59 -15.86 -10.19 9.57
C HIS A 59 -14.84 -10.80 10.55
N GLY A 60 -13.73 -11.30 10.01
CA GLY A 60 -12.66 -11.95 10.76
C GLY A 60 -11.45 -11.05 10.99
N PRO A 61 -10.40 -11.58 11.63
CA PRO A 61 -9.21 -10.81 11.98
C PRO A 61 -8.34 -10.46 10.76
N GLN A 62 -8.44 -11.21 9.66
CA GLN A 62 -7.72 -10.88 8.44
C GLN A 62 -8.53 -9.93 7.55
N PRO A 63 -7.87 -9.01 6.80
CA PRO A 63 -8.57 -8.06 5.92
C PRO A 63 -9.49 -8.69 4.87
N TRP A 64 -9.17 -9.92 4.43
CA TRP A 64 -9.96 -10.67 3.44
C TRP A 64 -11.05 -11.55 4.08
N ASP A 65 -11.14 -11.62 5.41
CA ASP A 65 -12.17 -12.39 6.12
C ASP A 65 -13.48 -11.62 6.14
N ARG A 66 -14.03 -11.38 4.94
CA ARG A 66 -15.30 -10.72 4.72
C ARG A 66 -15.96 -11.26 3.45
N PRO A 67 -17.26 -11.04 3.27
CA PRO A 67 -17.91 -11.28 1.98
C PRO A 67 -17.23 -10.49 0.86
N MET A 68 -17.22 -11.06 -0.34
CA MET A 68 -16.64 -10.41 -1.51
C MET A 68 -17.47 -9.19 -1.91
N ASN A 69 -16.80 -8.08 -2.19
CA ASN A 69 -17.38 -6.81 -2.58
C ASN A 69 -17.21 -6.61 -4.10
N GLN A 70 -18.32 -6.49 -4.83
CA GLN A 70 -18.31 -6.36 -6.29
C GLN A 70 -17.68 -5.06 -6.81
N GLU A 71 -17.59 -4.02 -6.00
CA GLU A 71 -16.95 -2.77 -6.39
C GLU A 71 -15.42 -2.89 -6.30
N ARG A 72 -14.92 -3.63 -5.30
CA ARG A 72 -13.51 -3.62 -4.89
C ARG A 72 -12.75 -4.93 -5.19
N ASP A 73 -13.45 -6.06 -5.26
CA ASP A 73 -12.83 -7.39 -5.38
C ASP A 73 -13.00 -7.97 -6.79
N ARG A 74 -12.05 -8.79 -7.24
CA ARG A 74 -12.08 -9.44 -8.56
C ARG A 74 -11.58 -10.87 -8.51
N LEU A 75 -12.21 -11.74 -9.31
CA LEU A 75 -11.73 -13.09 -9.62
C LEU A 75 -11.18 -13.06 -11.05
N VAL A 76 -9.87 -13.18 -11.24
CA VAL A 76 -9.20 -12.89 -12.52
C VAL A 76 -8.56 -14.15 -13.07
N LEU A 77 -9.05 -14.62 -14.21
CA LEU A 77 -8.39 -15.67 -14.98
C LEU A 77 -7.35 -15.03 -15.90
N VAL A 78 -6.07 -15.22 -15.59
CA VAL A 78 -4.94 -14.77 -16.41
C VAL A 78 -4.59 -15.87 -17.39
N THR A 79 -4.53 -15.52 -18.68
CA THR A 79 -4.20 -16.45 -19.75
C THR A 79 -3.19 -15.88 -20.74
N SER A 80 -2.68 -16.71 -21.66
CA SER A 80 -1.78 -16.24 -22.73
C SER A 80 -2.52 -16.03 -24.04
N THR A 81 -1.90 -15.31 -24.97
CA THR A 81 -2.39 -15.13 -26.35
C THR A 81 -2.42 -16.44 -27.16
N ALA A 82 -1.86 -17.54 -26.63
CA ALA A 82 -1.99 -18.88 -27.20
C ALA A 82 -3.38 -19.51 -26.96
N SER A 83 -4.15 -18.96 -26.01
CA SER A 83 -5.57 -19.29 -25.86
C SER A 83 -6.34 -18.86 -27.09
N SER A 84 -7.37 -19.61 -27.47
CA SER A 84 -8.13 -19.35 -28.70
C SER A 84 -8.67 -17.91 -28.73
N ALA A 85 -7.95 -17.01 -29.42
CA ALA A 85 -8.08 -15.56 -29.25
C ALA A 85 -9.51 -15.06 -29.49
N LYS A 86 -10.23 -15.67 -30.43
CA LYS A 86 -11.61 -15.31 -30.74
C LYS A 86 -12.56 -15.65 -29.58
N THR A 87 -12.29 -16.71 -28.84
CA THR A 87 -13.22 -17.26 -27.85
C THR A 87 -13.12 -16.58 -26.50
N VAL A 88 -11.90 -16.25 -26.05
CA VAL A 88 -11.68 -15.41 -24.87
C VAL A 88 -12.25 -14.01 -25.10
N VAL A 89 -12.09 -13.45 -26.31
CA VAL A 89 -12.68 -12.15 -26.69
C VAL A 89 -14.20 -12.16 -26.60
N HIS A 90 -14.87 -13.22 -27.08
CA HIS A 90 -16.32 -13.32 -27.00
C HIS A 90 -16.81 -13.44 -25.56
N LEU A 91 -16.10 -14.20 -24.71
CA LEU A 91 -16.44 -14.31 -23.30
C LEU A 91 -16.22 -12.98 -22.56
N ASN A 92 -15.08 -12.30 -22.78
CA ASN A 92 -14.81 -11.00 -22.17
C ASN A 92 -15.88 -9.97 -22.53
N ARG A 93 -16.25 -9.87 -23.82
CA ARG A 93 -17.32 -8.98 -24.26
C ARG A 93 -18.68 -9.33 -23.64
N ALA A 94 -18.98 -10.62 -23.49
CA ALA A 94 -20.21 -11.05 -22.82
C ALA A 94 -20.21 -10.61 -21.35
N LEU A 95 -19.11 -10.82 -20.63
CA LEU A 95 -18.95 -10.39 -19.23
C LEU A 95 -19.02 -8.86 -19.09
N ASP A 96 -18.41 -8.09 -19.99
CA ASP A 96 -18.51 -6.62 -20.01
C ASP A 96 -19.94 -6.15 -20.17
N LYS A 97 -20.69 -6.73 -21.11
CA LYS A 97 -22.09 -6.38 -21.34
C LYS A 97 -22.97 -6.72 -20.15
N LEU A 98 -22.75 -7.86 -19.50
CA LEU A 98 -23.48 -8.24 -18.29
C LEU A 98 -23.24 -7.23 -17.16
N ARG A 99 -22.00 -6.75 -17.00
CA ARG A 99 -21.66 -5.72 -16.01
C ARG A 99 -22.26 -4.35 -16.30
N ALA A 100 -22.54 -4.05 -17.57
CA ALA A 100 -23.18 -2.81 -17.97
C ALA A 100 -24.71 -2.83 -17.81
N VAL A 101 -25.32 -3.99 -17.49
CA VAL A 101 -26.75 -4.09 -17.22
C VAL A 101 -27.06 -3.40 -15.88
N PRO A 102 -28.01 -2.45 -15.83
CA PRO A 102 -28.43 -1.81 -14.59
C PRO A 102 -28.91 -2.80 -13.53
N ALA A 103 -28.60 -2.51 -12.26
CA ALA A 103 -29.05 -3.30 -11.12
C ALA A 103 -30.59 -3.44 -11.12
N GLY A 104 -31.09 -4.68 -11.02
CA GLY A 104 -32.52 -4.99 -11.00
C GLY A 104 -33.10 -5.51 -12.33
N LEU A 105 -32.33 -5.49 -13.41
CA LEU A 105 -32.70 -6.16 -14.66
C LEU A 105 -32.13 -7.59 -14.72
N SER A 106 -32.88 -8.51 -15.34
CA SER A 106 -32.42 -9.89 -15.55
C SER A 106 -31.16 -9.91 -16.43
N LEU A 107 -30.28 -10.90 -16.19
CA LEU A 107 -29.10 -11.17 -17.01
C LEU A 107 -29.43 -11.37 -18.51
N GLY A 108 -30.69 -11.72 -18.84
CA GLY A 108 -31.19 -11.80 -20.21
C GLY A 108 -31.37 -10.45 -20.92
N ALA A 109 -31.30 -9.32 -20.20
CA ALA A 109 -31.36 -7.98 -20.78
C ALA A 109 -30.07 -7.56 -21.50
N ALA A 110 -28.96 -8.28 -21.28
CA ALA A 110 -27.73 -8.02 -22.01
C ALA A 110 -27.91 -8.35 -23.50
N MET A 111 -27.65 -7.37 -24.37
CA MET A 111 -27.71 -7.56 -25.82
C MET A 111 -26.50 -8.35 -26.32
N LEU A 112 -26.53 -9.67 -26.14
CA LEU A 112 -25.48 -10.60 -26.57
C LEU A 112 -25.71 -11.05 -28.01
N ASN A 113 -24.63 -11.13 -28.81
CA ASN A 113 -24.70 -11.81 -30.09
C ASN A 113 -24.65 -13.35 -29.91
N LYS A 114 -24.90 -14.11 -30.98
CA LYS A 114 -24.92 -15.59 -30.93
C LYS A 114 -23.64 -16.21 -30.35
N ARG A 115 -22.47 -15.59 -30.58
CA ARG A 115 -21.18 -16.12 -30.09
C ARG A 115 -20.95 -15.79 -28.62
N GLU A 116 -21.32 -14.59 -28.19
CA GLU A 116 -21.29 -14.15 -26.79
C GLU A 116 -22.28 -14.96 -25.94
N ALA A 117 -23.50 -15.18 -26.42
CA ALA A 117 -24.50 -16.00 -25.75
C ALA A 117 -24.02 -17.45 -25.56
N LYS A 118 -23.45 -18.05 -26.61
CA LYS A 118 -22.88 -19.41 -26.53
C LYS A 118 -21.68 -19.48 -25.59
N ALA A 119 -20.85 -18.44 -25.52
CA ALA A 119 -19.74 -18.38 -24.58
C ALA A 119 -20.22 -18.31 -23.13
N LEU A 120 -21.22 -17.49 -22.87
CA LEU A 120 -21.84 -17.37 -21.55
C LEU A 120 -22.54 -18.66 -21.13
N GLU A 121 -23.22 -19.35 -22.05
CA GLU A 121 -23.87 -20.63 -21.80
C GLU A 121 -22.87 -21.69 -21.31
N VAL A 122 -21.72 -21.83 -21.98
CA VAL A 122 -20.65 -22.75 -21.56
C VAL A 122 -20.19 -22.44 -20.12
N VAL A 123 -19.98 -21.15 -19.81
CA VAL A 123 -19.55 -20.72 -18.48
C VAL A 123 -20.63 -20.99 -17.43
N ARG A 124 -21.90 -20.70 -17.72
CA ARG A 124 -23.03 -21.01 -16.82
C ARG A 124 -23.14 -22.49 -16.52
N THR A 125 -23.01 -23.36 -17.53
CA THR A 125 -23.04 -24.82 -17.33
C THR A 125 -21.92 -25.29 -16.40
N ILE A 126 -20.73 -24.70 -16.52
CA ILE A 126 -19.61 -25.03 -15.61
C ILE A 126 -19.91 -24.54 -14.20
N ILE A 127 -20.32 -23.28 -14.04
CA ILE A 127 -20.64 -22.66 -12.75
C ILE A 127 -21.72 -23.47 -12.04
N GLU A 128 -22.84 -23.75 -12.69
CA GLU A 128 -23.96 -24.51 -12.12
C GLU A 128 -23.50 -25.88 -11.61
N ARG A 129 -22.70 -26.60 -12.41
CA ARG A 129 -22.15 -27.89 -12.02
C ARG A 129 -21.22 -27.79 -10.80
N CYS A 130 -20.31 -26.82 -10.78
CA CYS A 130 -19.39 -26.60 -9.66
C CYS A 130 -20.16 -26.19 -8.40
N TRP A 131 -21.17 -25.35 -8.54
CA TRP A 131 -22.01 -24.87 -7.45
C TRP A 131 -22.83 -26.00 -6.82
N ILE A 132 -23.49 -26.82 -7.63
CA ILE A 132 -24.23 -28.00 -7.15
C ILE A 132 -23.29 -28.94 -6.40
N ALA A 133 -22.07 -29.17 -6.91
CA ALA A 133 -21.09 -30.03 -6.26
C ALA A 133 -20.65 -29.52 -4.89
N LYS A 134 -20.71 -28.21 -4.63
CA LYS A 134 -20.21 -27.58 -3.39
C LYS A 134 -21.32 -27.20 -2.41
N ALA A 135 -22.41 -26.64 -2.91
CA ALA A 135 -23.55 -26.16 -2.11
C ALA A 135 -24.76 -27.11 -2.12
N GLY A 136 -24.71 -28.21 -2.89
CA GLY A 136 -25.80 -29.18 -3.01
C GLY A 136 -27.03 -28.70 -3.79
N SER A 137 -27.03 -27.46 -4.26
CA SER A 137 -28.14 -26.82 -4.97
C SER A 137 -27.60 -25.90 -6.09
N PRO A 138 -28.38 -25.64 -7.15
CA PRO A 138 -27.98 -24.71 -8.21
C PRO A 138 -27.94 -23.26 -7.70
N PRO A 139 -27.10 -22.39 -8.29
CA PRO A 139 -27.09 -20.97 -7.94
C PRO A 139 -28.41 -20.32 -8.32
N THR A 140 -28.83 -19.31 -7.54
CA THR A 140 -29.92 -18.44 -7.97
C THR A 140 -29.47 -17.52 -9.12
N ASP A 141 -30.42 -16.91 -9.82
CA ASP A 141 -30.10 -15.89 -10.84
C ASP A 141 -29.32 -14.71 -10.25
N THR A 142 -29.67 -14.31 -9.02
CA THR A 142 -28.94 -13.29 -8.27
C THR A 142 -27.52 -13.74 -7.99
N ASP A 143 -27.32 -14.95 -7.43
CA ASP A 143 -25.97 -15.48 -7.15
C ASP A 143 -25.10 -15.52 -8.40
N THR A 144 -25.71 -15.93 -9.53
CA THR A 144 -25.02 -15.98 -10.81
C THR A 144 -24.62 -14.59 -11.29
N ALA A 145 -25.50 -13.59 -11.15
CA ALA A 145 -25.21 -12.21 -11.51
C ALA A 145 -24.05 -11.64 -10.67
N GLU A 146 -24.15 -11.80 -9.35
CA GLU A 146 -23.16 -11.31 -8.39
C GLU A 146 -21.78 -11.95 -8.61
N PHE A 147 -21.76 -13.27 -8.83
CA PHE A 147 -20.53 -14.01 -9.14
C PHE A 147 -19.90 -13.53 -10.45
N LEU A 148 -20.68 -13.46 -11.54
CA LEU A 148 -20.17 -13.03 -12.85
C LEU A 148 -19.70 -11.57 -12.85
N ALA A 149 -20.25 -10.72 -11.98
CA ALA A 149 -19.80 -9.34 -11.79
C ALA A 149 -18.36 -9.27 -11.24
N LEU A 150 -17.90 -10.29 -10.51
CA LEU A 150 -16.54 -10.40 -9.97
C LEU A 150 -15.54 -10.95 -11.00
N VAL A 151 -15.98 -11.82 -11.92
CA VAL A 151 -15.09 -12.54 -12.84
C VAL A 151 -14.52 -11.61 -13.92
N ARG A 152 -13.21 -11.69 -14.15
CA ARG A 152 -12.46 -11.04 -15.24
C ARG A 152 -11.58 -12.07 -15.93
N ILE A 153 -11.27 -11.84 -17.20
CA ILE A 153 -10.30 -12.65 -17.93
C ILE A 153 -9.32 -11.69 -18.59
N GLU A 154 -8.05 -11.83 -18.24
CA GLU A 154 -6.97 -10.98 -18.75
C GLU A 154 -6.00 -11.83 -19.55
N ASP A 155 -5.67 -11.39 -20.76
CA ASP A 155 -4.63 -11.99 -21.59
C ASP A 155 -3.32 -11.25 -21.41
N VAL A 156 -2.29 -11.96 -20.96
CA VAL A 156 -0.96 -11.40 -20.73
C VAL A 156 0.05 -12.16 -21.57
N GLU A 157 0.78 -11.44 -22.42
CA GLU A 157 1.86 -11.99 -23.24
C GLU A 157 3.20 -11.82 -22.52
N VAL A 158 3.68 -12.88 -21.88
CA VAL A 158 4.93 -12.87 -21.07
C VAL A 158 6.05 -13.75 -21.64
N GLU A 159 5.82 -14.45 -22.77
CA GLU A 159 6.80 -15.38 -23.33
C GLU A 159 8.05 -14.66 -23.90
N LYS A 160 9.24 -15.24 -23.63
CA LYS A 160 10.52 -14.75 -24.13
C LYS A 160 10.51 -14.66 -25.67
N ASN A 161 10.95 -13.53 -26.21
CA ASN A 161 11.12 -13.26 -27.65
C ASN A 161 9.83 -13.12 -28.50
N ARG A 162 8.68 -12.78 -27.90
CA ARG A 162 7.50 -12.31 -28.65
C ARG A 162 7.20 -10.84 -28.36
N LEU A 163 6.51 -10.16 -29.30
CA LEU A 163 6.24 -8.72 -29.27
C LEU A 163 5.62 -8.22 -27.95
N GLY A 164 4.83 -9.05 -27.26
CA GLY A 164 4.21 -8.70 -25.98
C GLY A 164 5.15 -8.60 -24.76
N GLN A 165 6.38 -9.11 -24.83
CA GLN A 165 7.36 -8.90 -23.76
C GLN A 165 7.73 -7.42 -23.58
N ARG A 166 7.53 -6.60 -24.62
CA ARG A 166 7.67 -5.15 -24.53
C ARG A 166 6.59 -4.53 -23.66
N GLY A 167 5.39 -5.11 -23.54
CA GLY A 167 4.28 -4.52 -22.77
C GLY A 167 4.63 -4.25 -21.30
N PRO A 168 5.01 -5.26 -20.50
CA PRO A 168 5.37 -5.06 -19.10
C PRO A 168 6.60 -4.17 -18.91
N VAL A 169 7.61 -4.30 -19.78
CA VAL A 169 8.82 -3.47 -19.75
C VAL A 169 8.50 -2.01 -20.09
N ASP A 170 7.64 -1.77 -21.08
CA ASP A 170 7.20 -0.44 -21.50
C ASP A 170 6.33 0.21 -20.41
N LEU A 171 5.46 -0.56 -19.74
CA LEU A 171 4.70 -0.10 -18.58
C LEU A 171 5.64 0.35 -17.45
N LEU A 172 6.68 -0.44 -17.15
CA LEU A 172 7.70 -0.05 -16.18
C LEU A 172 8.46 1.20 -16.63
N ALA A 173 8.89 1.27 -17.90
CA ALA A 173 9.60 2.40 -18.47
C ALA A 173 8.78 3.70 -18.44
N ALA A 174 7.47 3.60 -18.69
CA ALA A 174 6.57 4.73 -18.76
C ALA A 174 6.13 5.21 -17.37
N ASN A 175 5.95 4.30 -16.40
CA ASN A 175 5.24 4.65 -15.16
C ASN A 175 6.05 4.44 -13.89
N VAL A 176 7.05 3.55 -13.89
CA VAL A 176 7.67 3.06 -12.65
C VAL A 176 9.12 3.46 -12.51
N VAL A 177 9.96 3.31 -13.55
CA VAL A 177 11.40 3.62 -13.45
C VAL A 177 11.69 5.06 -13.86
N ALA A 178 12.60 5.72 -13.15
CA ALA A 178 13.01 7.10 -13.43
C ALA A 178 13.70 7.20 -14.80
N ALA A 179 14.63 6.27 -15.07
CA ALA A 179 15.31 6.15 -16.35
C ALA A 179 14.74 4.98 -17.17
N ARG A 180 14.31 5.26 -18.40
CA ARG A 180 13.69 4.24 -19.27
C ARG A 180 14.61 3.06 -19.57
N CYS A 181 15.94 3.27 -19.58
CA CYS A 181 16.93 2.22 -19.77
C CYS A 181 16.93 1.17 -18.65
N ASP A 182 16.47 1.53 -17.44
CA ASP A 182 16.48 0.61 -16.29
C ASP A 182 15.31 -0.38 -16.32
N ALA A 183 14.33 -0.19 -17.22
CA ALA A 183 13.08 -0.95 -17.23
C ALA A 183 13.30 -2.45 -17.46
N GLY A 184 14.23 -2.83 -18.35
CA GLY A 184 14.54 -4.24 -18.59
C GLY A 184 15.20 -4.91 -17.38
N THR A 185 16.09 -4.20 -16.71
CA THR A 185 16.71 -4.66 -15.46
C THR A 185 15.67 -4.77 -14.35
N ALA A 186 14.79 -3.77 -14.21
CA ALA A 186 13.71 -3.78 -13.23
C ALA A 186 12.76 -4.96 -13.42
N TRP A 187 12.37 -5.24 -14.67
CA TRP A 187 11.55 -6.40 -15.01
C TRP A 187 12.21 -7.70 -14.58
N SER A 188 13.49 -7.88 -14.91
CA SER A 188 14.25 -9.10 -14.57
C SER A 188 14.33 -9.29 -13.04
N VAL A 189 14.64 -8.22 -12.30
CA VAL A 189 14.69 -8.23 -10.83
C VAL A 189 13.34 -8.60 -10.21
N LEU A 190 12.24 -8.07 -10.75
CA LEU A 190 10.90 -8.42 -10.28
C LEU A 190 10.55 -9.87 -10.59
N VAL A 191 10.81 -10.36 -11.81
CA VAL A 191 10.55 -11.74 -12.20
C VAL A 191 11.33 -12.72 -11.31
N ASP A 192 12.62 -12.46 -11.08
CA ASP A 192 13.44 -13.30 -10.20
C ASP A 192 12.92 -13.31 -8.76
N LYS A 193 12.54 -12.13 -8.24
CA LYS A 193 11.98 -12.04 -6.89
C LYS A 193 10.64 -12.78 -6.79
N LEU A 194 9.73 -12.57 -7.74
CA LEU A 194 8.42 -13.22 -7.76
C LEU A 194 8.57 -14.73 -7.88
N GLY A 195 9.46 -15.22 -8.74
CA GLY A 195 9.78 -16.65 -8.85
C GLY A 195 10.26 -17.24 -7.51
N SER A 196 11.11 -16.52 -6.78
CA SER A 196 11.54 -16.97 -5.45
C SER A 196 10.39 -17.02 -4.44
N LEU A 197 9.47 -16.03 -4.47
CA LEU A 197 8.33 -15.98 -3.55
C LEU A 197 7.33 -17.10 -3.81
N THR A 198 7.07 -17.43 -5.08
CA THR A 198 6.26 -18.59 -5.48
C THR A 198 6.87 -19.88 -4.94
N ALA A 199 8.18 -20.09 -5.13
CA ALA A 199 8.87 -21.30 -4.65
C ALA A 199 8.81 -21.47 -3.12
N THR A 200 8.79 -20.36 -2.37
CA THR A 200 8.72 -20.38 -0.89
C THR A 200 7.33 -20.15 -0.33
N ARG A 201 6.27 -20.07 -1.16
CA ARG A 201 4.90 -19.70 -0.77
C ARG A 201 4.82 -18.44 0.11
N ALA A 202 5.60 -17.44 -0.26
CA ALA A 202 5.74 -16.19 0.49
C ALA A 202 4.98 -15.04 -0.17
N GLY A 203 4.81 -13.95 0.57
CA GLY A 203 4.24 -12.71 0.08
C GLY A 203 5.27 -11.59 -0.07
N ALA A 204 4.89 -10.54 -0.78
CA ALA A 204 5.57 -9.25 -0.72
C ALA A 204 4.55 -8.11 -0.72
N ASP A 205 4.90 -7.05 -0.03
CA ASP A 205 4.19 -5.77 -0.08
C ASP A 205 4.87 -4.82 -1.07
N LEU A 206 4.24 -3.67 -1.30
CA LEU A 206 4.76 -2.66 -2.21
C LEU A 206 6.15 -2.17 -1.76
N MET A 207 6.35 -2.00 -0.45
CA MET A 207 7.61 -1.54 0.13
C MET A 207 8.75 -2.54 -0.12
N GLY A 208 8.49 -3.83 0.05
CA GLY A 208 9.43 -4.91 -0.24
C GLY A 208 9.84 -4.93 -1.72
N LEU A 209 8.90 -4.75 -2.63
CA LEU A 209 9.20 -4.69 -4.07
C LEU A 209 10.00 -3.43 -4.45
N ARG A 210 9.64 -2.26 -3.91
CA ARG A 210 10.38 -1.01 -4.12
C ARG A 210 11.81 -1.10 -3.58
N ARG A 211 11.97 -1.65 -2.38
CA ARG A 211 13.28 -1.85 -1.74
C ARG A 211 14.21 -2.70 -2.60
N ILE A 212 13.72 -3.79 -3.16
CA ILE A 212 14.54 -4.69 -3.98
C ILE A 212 15.01 -4.00 -5.27
N LEU A 213 14.14 -3.21 -5.91
CA LEU A 213 14.55 -2.40 -7.05
C LEU A 213 15.61 -1.37 -6.64
N HIS A 214 15.44 -0.75 -5.48
CA HIS A 214 16.38 0.24 -4.96
C HIS A 214 17.74 -0.37 -4.59
N GLU A 215 17.78 -1.55 -3.96
CA GLU A 215 19.00 -2.30 -3.63
C GLU A 215 19.80 -2.66 -4.89
N LYS A 216 19.12 -2.84 -6.03
CA LYS A 216 19.73 -3.03 -7.34
C LYS A 216 20.08 -1.72 -8.05
N GLY A 217 19.97 -0.59 -7.37
CA GLY A 217 20.33 0.73 -7.88
C GLY A 217 19.31 1.36 -8.82
N ILE A 218 18.12 0.76 -8.97
CA ILE A 218 17.09 1.23 -9.89
C ILE A 218 16.31 2.35 -9.20
N ARG A 219 16.36 3.55 -9.79
CA ARG A 219 15.60 4.70 -9.29
C ARG A 219 14.15 4.62 -9.79
N LEU A 220 13.20 4.79 -8.89
CA LEU A 220 11.78 4.78 -9.21
C LEU A 220 11.28 6.20 -9.52
N ARG A 221 10.24 6.30 -10.35
CA ARG A 221 9.45 7.51 -10.50
C ARG A 221 8.65 7.70 -9.23
N THR A 222 8.83 8.85 -8.61
CA THR A 222 7.83 9.39 -7.68
C THR A 222 6.59 9.74 -8.50
N VAL A 223 5.43 9.15 -8.17
CA VAL A 223 4.16 9.49 -8.82
C VAL A 223 3.88 10.98 -8.57
N GLY A 224 3.35 11.70 -9.57
CA GLY A 224 3.20 13.17 -9.51
C GLY A 224 2.59 13.68 -8.21
N HIS A 225 1.47 13.08 -7.77
CA HIS A 225 0.82 13.44 -6.51
C HIS A 225 1.70 13.20 -5.27
N GLN A 226 2.54 12.16 -5.28
CA GLN A 226 3.47 11.87 -4.18
C GLN A 226 4.64 12.86 -4.17
N ARG A 227 5.13 13.27 -5.35
CA ARG A 227 6.16 14.31 -5.44
C ARG A 227 5.65 15.65 -4.92
N ASP A 228 4.44 16.03 -5.28
CA ASP A 228 3.84 17.28 -4.83
C ASP A 228 3.59 17.25 -3.31
N ALA A 229 3.16 16.11 -2.78
CA ALA A 229 3.01 15.92 -1.34
C ALA A 229 4.35 15.93 -0.59
N ILE A 230 5.40 15.28 -1.13
CA ILE A 230 6.77 15.37 -0.57
C ILE A 230 7.24 16.83 -0.55
N LYS A 231 7.09 17.55 -1.66
CA LYS A 231 7.42 18.99 -1.75
C LYS A 231 6.61 19.85 -0.79
N ALA A 232 5.35 19.49 -0.53
CA ALA A 232 4.52 20.18 0.44
C ALA A 232 5.08 19.97 1.86
N LEU A 233 5.51 18.75 2.21
CA LEU A 233 6.15 18.48 3.50
C LEU A 233 7.54 19.14 3.63
N GLU A 234 8.32 19.19 2.54
CA GLU A 234 9.58 19.94 2.51
C GLU A 234 9.34 21.44 2.72
N SER A 235 8.35 22.01 2.02
CA SER A 235 7.94 23.42 2.18
C SER A 235 7.48 23.71 3.61
N LEU A 236 6.61 22.84 4.16
CA LEU A 236 6.14 22.94 5.54
C LEU A 236 7.30 22.90 6.53
N THR A 237 8.26 21.99 6.32
CA THR A 237 9.48 21.90 7.14
C THR A 237 10.28 23.20 7.12
N GLN A 238 10.46 23.80 5.93
CA GLN A 238 11.17 25.07 5.79
C GLN A 238 10.41 26.24 6.44
N GLU A 239 9.08 26.24 6.37
CA GLU A 239 8.23 27.24 7.04
C GLU A 239 8.29 27.10 8.56
N THR A 240 8.18 25.89 9.08
CA THR A 240 8.30 25.60 10.52
C THR A 240 9.69 25.97 11.04
N LEU A 241 10.76 25.66 10.31
CA LEU A 241 12.11 26.10 10.67
C LEU A 241 12.21 27.63 10.75
N LYS A 242 11.75 28.35 9.72
CA LYS A 242 11.76 29.82 9.72
C LYS A 242 10.97 30.41 10.89
N ARG A 243 9.80 29.83 11.18
CA ARG A 243 8.94 30.27 12.29
C ARG A 243 9.60 30.04 13.65
N LEU A 244 10.22 28.87 13.83
CA LEU A 244 10.81 28.46 15.11
C LEU A 244 12.25 28.93 15.31
N ALA A 245 12.90 29.50 14.28
CA ALA A 245 14.23 30.12 14.37
C ALA A 245 14.30 31.22 15.44
N VAL A 246 13.18 31.91 15.70
CA VAL A 246 13.05 32.92 16.76
C VAL A 246 13.25 32.31 18.16
N HIS A 247 12.95 31.03 18.34
CA HIS A 247 13.13 30.33 19.61
C HIS A 247 14.53 29.69 19.76
N ALA A 248 15.31 29.63 18.67
CA ALA A 248 16.65 29.06 18.66
C ALA A 248 17.77 30.11 18.82
N SER A 249 17.47 31.39 18.58
CA SER A 249 18.44 32.48 18.61
C SER A 249 17.94 33.69 19.41
N ILE A 250 18.81 34.26 20.24
CA ILE A 250 18.57 35.55 20.90
C ILE A 250 19.44 36.58 20.21
N ARG A 251 18.81 37.60 19.60
CA ARG A 251 19.56 38.75 19.06
C ARG A 251 19.84 39.73 20.18
N PHE A 252 21.11 39.94 20.51
CA PHE A 252 21.53 40.96 21.45
C PHE A 252 22.55 41.89 20.79
N ARG A 253 22.21 43.18 20.69
CA ARG A 253 23.07 44.25 20.12
C ARG A 253 23.66 43.94 18.73
N GLY A 254 22.88 43.31 17.85
CA GLY A 254 23.31 42.98 16.49
C GLY A 254 24.07 41.65 16.36
N THR A 255 24.35 40.97 17.47
CA THR A 255 24.97 39.64 17.48
C THR A 255 23.89 38.57 17.71
N GLU A 256 23.85 37.56 16.85
CA GLU A 256 23.00 36.37 17.04
C GLU A 256 23.67 35.43 18.03
N LEU A 257 23.10 35.29 19.23
CA LEU A 257 23.57 34.34 20.23
C LEU A 257 22.73 33.05 20.11
N ARG A 258 23.37 31.98 19.63
CA ARG A 258 22.82 30.62 19.66
C ARG A 258 23.38 29.90 20.89
N ALA A 259 22.51 29.47 21.79
CA ALA A 259 22.93 28.69 22.96
C ALA A 259 23.31 27.27 22.51
N GLN A 260 24.59 26.92 22.53
CA GLN A 260 25.02 25.53 22.36
C GLN A 260 24.67 24.73 23.62
N ARG A 261 23.84 23.70 23.47
CA ARG A 261 23.36 22.89 24.59
C ARG A 261 23.95 21.49 24.51
N ALA A 262 24.50 21.00 25.62
CA ALA A 262 25.11 19.68 25.71
C ALA A 262 24.12 18.54 25.35
N CYS A 263 22.82 18.73 25.59
CA CYS A 263 21.77 17.75 25.28
C CYS A 263 21.54 17.53 23.77
N SER A 264 21.97 18.44 22.89
CA SER A 264 21.77 18.32 21.44
C SER A 264 22.50 17.10 20.85
N GLY A 265 23.67 16.74 21.40
CA GLY A 265 24.41 15.55 20.97
C GLY A 265 23.73 14.25 21.39
N ALA A 266 23.24 14.19 22.63
CA ALA A 266 22.55 13.02 23.17
C ALA A 266 21.23 12.74 22.43
N ILE A 267 20.43 13.77 22.16
CA ILE A 267 19.16 13.63 21.42
C ILE A 267 19.42 13.10 20.01
N ARG A 268 20.46 13.59 19.33
CA ARG A 268 20.84 13.08 18.00
C ARG A 268 21.17 11.59 18.05
N GLN A 269 22.03 11.20 18.98
CA GLN A 269 22.46 9.80 19.09
C GLN A 269 21.27 8.89 19.37
N ALA A 270 20.39 9.30 20.29
CA ALA A 270 19.17 8.57 20.61
C ALA A 270 18.23 8.46 19.39
N ALA A 271 18.04 9.55 18.64
CA ALA A 271 17.16 9.60 17.48
C ALA A 271 17.62 8.68 16.32
N GLU A 272 18.93 8.44 16.17
CA GLU A 272 19.44 7.48 15.19
C GLU A 272 19.07 6.03 15.56
N SER A 273 19.04 5.71 16.86
CA SER A 273 18.72 4.38 17.38
C SER A 273 17.22 4.09 17.49
N GLY A 274 16.34 5.10 17.51
CA GLY A 274 14.91 4.86 17.67
C GLY A 274 14.05 6.12 17.78
N THR A 275 12.79 5.92 18.12
CA THR A 275 11.82 6.98 18.40
C THR A 275 12.07 7.56 19.80
N VAL A 276 12.14 8.89 19.91
CA VAL A 276 12.55 9.59 21.15
C VAL A 276 11.58 10.71 21.48
N VAL A 277 11.35 10.91 22.78
CA VAL A 277 10.62 12.07 23.31
C VAL A 277 11.55 12.96 24.13
N VAL A 278 11.52 14.27 23.84
CA VAL A 278 12.23 15.32 24.57
C VAL A 278 11.27 15.92 25.59
N ILE A 279 11.62 15.78 26.85
CA ILE A 279 10.80 16.18 27.99
C ILE A 279 11.46 17.37 28.68
N GLY A 280 10.65 18.34 29.12
CA GLY A 280 11.15 19.46 29.90
C GLY A 280 10.06 20.45 30.28
N GLU A 281 10.38 21.34 31.20
CA GLU A 281 9.46 22.39 31.65
C GLU A 281 9.09 23.37 30.52
N PRO A 282 7.97 24.10 30.66
CA PRO A 282 7.67 25.24 29.78
C PRO A 282 8.85 26.22 29.75
N GLY A 283 9.23 26.68 28.55
CA GLY A 283 10.37 27.59 28.40
C GLY A 283 11.76 26.94 28.55
N ALA A 284 11.86 25.64 28.82
CA ALA A 284 13.14 24.94 28.89
C ALA A 284 13.92 24.92 27.55
N GLY A 285 13.33 25.42 26.45
CA GLY A 285 13.96 25.55 25.14
C GLY A 285 14.02 24.26 24.32
N LYS A 286 13.04 23.36 24.52
CA LYS A 286 12.86 22.14 23.72
C LYS A 286 12.82 22.44 22.21
N SER A 287 12.02 23.43 21.81
CA SER A 287 11.89 23.85 20.41
C SER A 287 13.21 24.35 19.81
N GLY A 288 14.03 25.08 20.58
CA GLY A 288 15.36 25.49 20.12
C GLY A 288 16.33 24.31 19.90
N VAL A 289 16.23 23.27 20.75
CA VAL A 289 17.02 22.04 20.59
C VAL A 289 16.56 21.24 19.37
N LEU A 290 15.25 21.07 19.18
CA LEU A 290 14.68 20.39 18.01
C LEU A 290 14.99 21.14 16.71
N HIS A 291 14.92 22.47 16.71
CA HIS A 291 15.31 23.30 15.58
C HIS A 291 16.79 23.07 15.20
N THR A 292 17.69 23.09 16.18
CA THR A 292 19.12 22.85 15.95
C THR A 292 19.38 21.43 15.42
N LEU A 293 18.64 20.44 15.91
CA LEU A 293 18.69 19.07 15.41
C LEU A 293 18.25 19.01 13.94
N ALA A 294 17.10 19.61 13.61
CA ALA A 294 16.54 19.64 12.27
C ALA A 294 17.49 20.31 11.25
N GLU A 295 18.01 21.50 11.57
CA GLU A 295 18.98 22.21 10.72
C GLU A 295 20.20 21.34 10.41
N SER A 296 20.75 20.68 11.44
CA SER A 296 21.96 19.90 11.25
C SER A 296 21.73 18.58 10.54
N LEU A 297 20.56 17.95 10.67
CA LEU A 297 20.18 16.78 9.88
C LEU A 297 20.00 17.15 8.39
N LEU A 298 19.31 18.26 8.11
CA LEU A 298 19.17 18.79 6.75
C LEU A 298 20.53 19.16 6.14
N GLY A 299 21.43 19.78 6.90
CA GLY A 299 22.79 20.10 6.45
C GLY A 299 23.65 18.87 6.12
N GLN A 300 23.28 17.69 6.62
CA GLN A 300 23.91 16.40 6.28
C GLN A 300 23.22 15.71 5.08
N GLY A 301 22.24 16.35 4.45
CA GLY A 301 21.46 15.77 3.37
C GLY A 301 20.53 14.64 3.84
N ARG A 302 20.08 14.68 5.10
CA ARG A 302 19.07 13.75 5.62
C ARG A 302 17.67 14.30 5.34
N ASP A 303 16.73 13.41 5.06
CA ASP A 303 15.33 13.78 4.91
C ASP A 303 14.72 14.05 6.30
N VAL A 304 14.11 15.22 6.45
CA VAL A 304 13.52 15.69 7.70
C VAL A 304 12.15 16.28 7.41
N VAL A 305 11.16 15.87 8.19
CA VAL A 305 9.85 16.51 8.27
C VAL A 305 9.74 17.15 9.64
N TYR A 306 9.80 18.49 9.72
CA TYR A 306 9.68 19.22 10.99
C TYR A 306 8.37 20.00 11.01
N VAL A 307 7.55 19.72 12.01
CA VAL A 307 6.18 20.23 12.12
C VAL A 307 5.84 20.52 13.58
N ASP A 308 4.96 21.48 13.80
CA ASP A 308 4.29 21.62 15.09
C ASP A 308 3.14 20.59 15.16
N ALA A 309 2.84 20.07 16.34
CA ALA A 309 1.80 19.08 16.52
C ALA A 309 0.40 19.57 16.08
N GLU A 310 0.12 20.87 16.15
CA GLU A 310 -1.14 21.44 15.65
C GLU A 310 -1.24 21.47 14.12
N ASP A 311 -0.09 21.57 13.44
CA ASP A 311 0.01 21.69 11.98
C ASP A 311 0.15 20.32 11.28
N LEU A 312 0.04 19.22 12.03
CA LEU A 312 0.29 17.88 11.52
C LEU A 312 -0.82 17.47 10.52
N PRO A 313 -0.46 17.14 9.25
CA PRO A 313 -1.45 16.75 8.24
C PRO A 313 -2.09 15.38 8.54
N ASP A 314 -3.19 15.08 7.85
CA ASP A 314 -3.98 13.85 8.06
C ASP A 314 -3.13 12.56 8.06
N THR A 315 -3.49 11.63 8.93
CA THR A 315 -2.72 10.42 9.24
C THR A 315 -2.44 9.52 8.05
N ASP A 316 -3.47 9.17 7.29
CA ASP A 316 -3.31 8.24 6.17
C ASP A 316 -2.47 8.88 5.05
N LYS A 317 -2.62 10.19 4.84
CA LYS A 317 -1.88 10.92 3.81
C LYS A 317 -0.40 11.07 4.18
N ILE A 318 -0.07 11.42 5.42
CA ILE A 318 1.33 11.62 5.80
C ILE A 318 2.10 10.30 5.77
N VAL A 319 1.54 9.20 6.29
CA VAL A 319 2.21 7.90 6.32
C VAL A 319 2.47 7.41 4.89
N ASP A 320 1.47 7.49 4.00
CA ASP A 320 1.63 7.10 2.58
C ASP A 320 2.72 7.91 1.87
N VAL A 321 2.84 9.21 2.19
CA VAL A 321 3.85 10.10 1.60
C VAL A 321 5.24 9.77 2.14
N LEU A 322 5.37 9.52 3.44
CA LEU A 322 6.63 9.12 4.07
C LEU A 322 7.12 7.76 3.54
N GLU A 323 6.20 6.80 3.35
CA GLU A 323 6.51 5.49 2.74
C GLU A 323 6.95 5.62 1.28
N ALA A 324 6.36 6.55 0.53
CA ALA A 324 6.71 6.82 -0.86
C ALA A 324 8.03 7.62 -1.02
N TRP A 325 8.56 8.20 0.07
CA TRP A 325 9.75 9.03 0.03
C TRP A 325 11.03 8.19 0.00
N ASP A 326 11.47 7.93 -1.23
CA ASP A 326 12.67 7.13 -1.51
C ASP A 326 13.94 7.82 -0.95
N GLY A 327 14.59 7.18 0.02
CA GLY A 327 15.88 7.61 0.57
C GLY A 327 16.65 6.45 1.19
N ARG A 328 17.98 6.53 1.18
CA ARG A 328 18.89 5.46 1.65
C ARG A 328 19.23 5.55 3.12
N ASN A 329 19.13 6.75 3.67
CA ASN A 329 19.58 7.08 5.01
C ASN A 329 18.37 7.16 5.96
N THR A 330 18.62 7.00 7.27
CA THR A 330 17.58 7.23 8.29
C THR A 330 17.01 8.65 8.13
N ALA A 331 15.69 8.75 8.14
CA ALA A 331 14.96 10.01 8.04
C ALA A 331 14.25 10.32 9.35
N PHE A 332 13.82 11.57 9.52
CA PHE A 332 13.32 12.04 10.82
C PHE A 332 12.00 12.79 10.67
N VAL A 333 11.01 12.41 11.47
CA VAL A 333 9.79 13.19 11.70
C VAL A 333 9.94 13.85 13.05
N ILE A 334 10.09 15.17 13.06
CA ILE A 334 10.24 15.98 14.27
C ILE A 334 8.91 16.67 14.55
N VAL A 335 8.33 16.40 15.71
CA VAL A 335 7.04 16.96 16.14
C VAL A 335 7.25 17.84 17.37
N ASP A 336 7.14 19.16 17.20
CA ASP A 336 7.21 20.09 18.32
C ASP A 336 5.87 20.20 19.05
N SER A 337 5.91 20.65 20.30
CA SER A 337 4.72 21.08 21.05
C SER A 337 3.58 20.05 21.12
N LEU A 338 3.84 18.77 21.39
CA LEU A 338 2.77 17.76 21.53
C LEU A 338 1.70 18.16 22.57
N ASP A 339 2.11 18.91 23.60
CA ASP A 339 1.24 19.46 24.64
C ASP A 339 0.37 20.65 24.19
N ALA A 340 0.66 21.27 23.04
CA ALA A 340 -0.13 22.40 22.55
C ALA A 340 -1.50 21.93 22.01
N VAL A 341 -1.60 20.68 21.55
CA VAL A 341 -2.82 20.15 20.93
C VAL A 341 -3.92 19.97 21.97
N ARG A 342 -4.90 20.91 21.98
CA ARG A 342 -5.98 20.96 22.97
C ARG A 342 -7.17 20.05 22.68
N SER A 343 -7.43 19.78 21.40
CA SER A 343 -8.59 18.96 20.99
C SER A 343 -8.28 17.48 21.17
N THR A 344 -9.15 16.76 21.88
CA THR A 344 -9.03 15.31 22.11
C THR A 344 -8.91 14.53 20.80
N ASP A 345 -9.63 14.94 19.76
CA ASP A 345 -9.57 14.29 18.45
C ASP A 345 -8.25 14.58 17.74
N ALA A 346 -7.75 15.82 17.81
CA ALA A 346 -6.46 16.16 17.25
C ALA A 346 -5.31 15.45 17.99
N SER A 347 -5.33 15.38 19.32
CA SER A 347 -4.33 14.64 20.09
C SER A 347 -4.33 13.16 19.74
N ARG A 348 -5.52 12.55 19.55
CA ARG A 348 -5.65 11.15 19.11
C ARG A 348 -5.08 10.95 17.70
N ARG A 349 -5.32 11.89 16.77
CA ARG A 349 -4.74 11.85 15.42
C ARG A 349 -3.22 11.92 15.43
N VAL A 350 -2.62 12.86 16.18
CA VAL A 350 -1.17 13.01 16.30
C VAL A 350 -0.54 11.73 16.87
N ARG A 351 -1.13 11.16 17.93
CA ARG A 351 -0.68 9.89 18.52
C ARG A 351 -0.73 8.74 17.52
N ARG A 352 -1.82 8.65 16.75
CA ARG A 352 -1.95 7.64 15.69
C ARG A 352 -0.87 7.79 14.64
N ILE A 353 -0.55 9.02 14.22
CA ILE A 353 0.55 9.28 13.27
C ILE A 353 1.88 8.81 13.82
N ILE A 354 2.20 9.14 15.06
CA ILE A 354 3.45 8.72 15.70
C ILE A 354 3.53 7.19 15.75
N SER A 355 2.44 6.52 16.13
CA SER A 355 2.33 5.06 16.15
C SER A 355 2.50 4.43 14.76
N ASP A 356 1.83 4.97 13.76
CA ASP A 356 1.86 4.46 12.39
C ASP A 356 3.23 4.68 11.76
N VAL A 357 3.88 5.83 12.01
CA VAL A 357 5.25 6.09 11.57
C VAL A 357 6.24 5.16 12.28
N ALA A 358 6.12 4.99 13.59
CA ALA A 358 7.02 4.11 14.34
C ALA A 358 6.91 2.62 13.93
N SER A 359 5.71 2.17 13.57
CA SER A 359 5.45 0.77 13.20
C SER A 359 5.62 0.46 11.71
N ARG A 360 5.29 1.40 10.82
CA ARG A 360 5.24 1.19 9.37
C ARG A 360 6.37 1.89 8.61
N ALA A 361 6.87 3.02 9.09
CA ALA A 361 7.67 3.92 8.27
C ALA A 361 9.17 3.58 8.19
N GLY A 362 9.56 2.29 8.27
CA GLY A 362 10.89 1.79 7.84
C GLY A 362 12.11 2.59 8.29
N ARG A 363 12.60 3.50 7.43
CA ARG A 363 13.79 4.35 7.68
C ARG A 363 13.50 5.60 8.53
N TRP A 364 12.24 5.94 8.75
CA TRP A 364 11.82 7.13 9.48
C TRP A 364 11.89 6.89 11.00
N ARG A 365 12.32 7.90 11.73
CA ARG A 365 12.39 7.94 13.21
C ARG A 365 11.63 9.15 13.70
N VAL A 366 10.88 9.00 14.79
CA VAL A 366 10.10 10.10 15.34
C VAL A 366 10.85 10.74 16.50
N VAL A 367 10.96 12.07 16.49
CA VAL A 367 11.48 12.86 17.62
C VAL A 367 10.41 13.85 18.03
N ALA A 368 9.85 13.73 19.23
CA ALA A 368 8.77 14.60 19.66
C ALA A 368 9.15 15.42 20.90
N ALA A 369 8.61 16.64 21.05
CA ALA A 369 8.73 17.42 22.28
C ALA A 369 7.40 17.50 23.03
N VAL A 370 7.45 17.30 24.34
CA VAL A 370 6.28 17.41 25.23
C VAL A 370 6.70 17.98 26.60
N ARG A 371 5.75 18.57 27.32
CA ARG A 371 5.96 18.92 28.73
C ARG A 371 6.00 17.67 29.62
N ARG A 372 6.78 17.76 30.70
CA ARG A 372 6.91 16.69 31.70
C ARG A 372 5.58 16.29 32.32
N PHE A 373 4.75 17.28 32.65
CA PHE A 373 3.43 17.06 33.22
C PHE A 373 2.51 16.29 32.25
N ASP A 374 2.49 16.66 30.97
CA ASP A 374 1.60 16.05 29.98
C ASP A 374 1.98 14.60 29.65
N LEU A 375 3.28 14.29 29.61
CA LEU A 375 3.74 12.90 29.47
C LEU A 375 3.39 12.07 30.72
N GLY A 376 3.58 12.63 31.92
CA GLY A 376 3.27 11.96 33.18
C GLY A 376 1.78 11.59 33.32
N ASN A 377 0.89 12.37 32.71
CA ASN A 377 -0.56 12.18 32.76
C ASN A 377 -1.16 11.45 31.55
N SER A 378 -0.33 10.96 30.61
CA SER A 378 -0.81 10.27 29.40
C SER A 378 -0.23 8.87 29.29
N VAL A 379 -1.01 7.87 29.68
CA VAL A 379 -0.67 6.43 29.57
C VAL A 379 -0.34 6.05 28.12
N GLU A 380 -1.07 6.63 27.17
CA GLU A 380 -0.89 6.39 25.74
C GLU A 380 0.45 6.93 25.22
N LEU A 381 0.85 8.15 25.62
CA LEU A 381 2.16 8.68 25.25
C LEU A 381 3.29 7.90 25.93
N GLN A 382 3.12 7.46 27.18
CA GLN A 382 4.08 6.59 27.86
C GLN A 382 4.24 5.26 27.14
N ALA A 383 3.16 4.67 26.63
CA ALA A 383 3.20 3.45 25.84
C ALA A 383 3.92 3.66 24.49
N LEU A 384 3.68 4.79 23.81
CA LEU A 384 4.32 5.12 22.53
C LEU A 384 5.83 5.34 22.65
N PHE A 385 6.30 5.86 23.79
CA PHE A 385 7.71 6.18 24.04
C PHE A 385 8.28 5.33 25.18
N ALA A 386 7.81 4.10 25.34
CA ALA A 386 8.28 3.21 26.40
C ALA A 386 9.78 2.89 26.24
N GLY A 387 10.54 3.05 27.32
CA GLY A 387 11.97 2.78 27.34
C GLY A 387 12.70 3.48 28.47
N GLU A 388 14.00 3.23 28.59
CA GLU A 388 14.87 3.94 29.52
C GLU A 388 15.40 5.23 28.88
N PRO A 389 15.59 6.33 29.65
CA PRO A 389 16.15 7.56 29.14
C PRO A 389 17.56 7.30 28.58
N PRO A 390 17.83 7.60 27.30
CA PRO A 390 19.14 7.37 26.69
C PRO A 390 20.23 8.29 27.26
N SER A 391 19.84 9.27 28.07
CA SER A 391 20.75 10.17 28.78
C SER A 391 20.09 10.69 30.05
N SER A 392 20.89 10.96 31.08
CA SER A 392 20.47 11.55 32.35
C SER A 392 20.49 13.08 32.37
N PHE A 393 20.47 13.74 31.20
CA PHE A 393 20.41 15.20 31.13
C PHE A 393 19.07 15.70 31.71
N THR A 394 19.11 16.16 32.96
CA THR A 394 18.01 16.83 33.67
C THR A 394 17.91 18.30 33.32
#